data_AF-A0AAJ0RR55-F1
#
_entry.id   AF-A0AAJ0RR55-F1
#
_cell.length_a   1.000
_cell.length_b   1.000
_cell.length_c   1.000
_cell.angle_alpha   90.00
_cell.angle_beta   90.00
_cell.angle_gamma   90.00
#
_symmetry.space_group_name_H-M   'P 1'
#
loop_
_entity.id
_entity.type
_entity.pdbx_description
1 polymer ?
#
loop_
_entity_poly.entity_id
_entity_poly.type
_entity_poly.pdbx_seq_one_letter_code
_entity_poly.pdbx_strand_id
1 'polypeptide(L)'
;MSYRVAVRALCEFTAKEGDLDLRFTPSPTAQEGMAGHQTVVDRRGDGYIAELPLSGSYPGLLVSGRADGYDPQERRLEEIKTHRGDISRIPANHRLLHWAQVKVYGWLLCQQLELEELELAVVYFDVMSHAEHAFSDHFTAAELEDFFNQQCQLFLSGAEQEEAPHQA
;
A
#
# COMPACT_ATOMS: atom_id res chain seq x y z
N MET A 1 -14.61 -20.28 7.05
CA MET A 1 -13.13 -20.34 7.10
C MET A 1 -12.61 -18.96 7.47
N SER A 2 -11.36 -18.83 7.93
CA SER A 2 -10.71 -17.52 8.09
C SER A 2 -9.54 -17.45 7.12
N TYR A 3 -9.62 -16.59 6.13
CA TYR A 3 -8.52 -16.35 5.20
C TYR A 3 -7.45 -15.49 5.88
N ARG A 4 -6.20 -15.62 5.43
CA ARG A 4 -5.10 -14.74 5.78
C ARG A 4 -4.53 -14.16 4.50
N VAL A 5 -4.47 -12.84 4.39
CA VAL A 5 -4.00 -12.16 3.18
C VAL A 5 -3.00 -11.07 3.52
N ALA A 6 -1.98 -10.93 2.69
CA ALA A 6 -1.07 -9.80 2.78
C ALA A 6 -1.74 -8.54 2.21
N VAL A 7 -1.49 -7.36 2.78
CA VAL A 7 -2.04 -6.08 2.27
C VAL A 7 -1.80 -5.90 0.77
N ARG A 8 -0.58 -6.21 0.31
CA ARG A 8 -0.24 -6.18 -1.12
C ARG A 8 -1.14 -7.12 -1.95
N ALA A 9 -1.32 -8.36 -1.52
CA ALA A 9 -2.13 -9.34 -2.23
C ALA A 9 -3.61 -8.95 -2.25
N LEU A 10 -4.12 -8.38 -1.16
CA LEU A 10 -5.48 -7.84 -1.08
C LEU A 10 -5.67 -6.74 -2.12
N CYS A 11 -4.79 -5.73 -2.14
CA CYS A 11 -4.90 -4.60 -3.06
C CYS A 11 -4.68 -5.01 -4.52
N GLU A 12 -3.75 -5.93 -4.79
CA GLU A 12 -3.54 -6.47 -6.14
C GLU A 12 -4.76 -7.26 -6.61
N PHE A 13 -5.43 -8.02 -5.73
CA PHE A 13 -6.63 -8.78 -6.08
C PHE A 13 -7.78 -7.84 -6.46
N THR A 14 -8.04 -6.84 -5.63
CA THR A 14 -9.16 -5.90 -5.86
C THR A 14 -8.88 -4.92 -7.00
N ALA A 15 -7.61 -4.68 -7.35
CA ALA A 15 -7.22 -3.94 -8.55
C ALA A 15 -7.41 -4.73 -9.86
N LYS A 16 -7.51 -6.07 -9.82
CA LYS A 16 -7.64 -6.94 -11.00
C LYS A 16 -8.99 -6.85 -11.72
N GLU A 17 -9.99 -6.20 -11.15
CA GLU A 17 -11.26 -5.95 -11.85
C GLU A 17 -11.15 -4.85 -12.94
N GLY A 18 -9.94 -4.31 -13.22
CA GLY A 18 -9.65 -3.33 -14.28
C GLY A 18 -8.49 -3.70 -15.23
N ASP A 19 -8.07 -2.80 -16.14
CA ASP A 19 -6.96 -3.03 -17.11
C ASP A 19 -5.62 -3.25 -16.39
N LEU A 20 -4.97 -4.36 -16.74
CA LEU A 20 -4.16 -5.18 -15.83
C LEU A 20 -2.71 -5.34 -16.28
N ASP A 21 -2.24 -4.54 -17.24
CA ASP A 21 -0.81 -4.56 -17.54
C ASP A 21 -0.02 -3.84 -16.44
N LEU A 22 0.41 -4.61 -15.44
CA LEU A 22 1.27 -4.16 -14.34
C LEU A 22 2.76 -4.18 -14.70
N ARG A 23 3.12 -4.37 -15.98
CA ARG A 23 4.52 -4.38 -16.42
C ARG A 23 4.99 -2.95 -16.66
N PHE A 24 5.60 -2.36 -15.65
CA PHE A 24 6.32 -1.10 -15.82
C PHE A 24 7.73 -1.36 -16.38
N THR A 25 8.05 -0.76 -17.53
CA THR A 25 9.40 -0.81 -18.10
C THR A 25 9.90 0.58 -18.48
N PRO A 26 11.14 0.96 -18.09
CA PRO A 26 12.09 0.16 -17.33
C PRO A 26 11.84 0.24 -15.81
N SER A 27 11.82 -0.90 -15.13
CA SER A 27 11.77 -0.97 -13.66
C SER A 27 13.19 -1.08 -13.08
N PRO A 28 13.43 -0.57 -11.86
CA PRO A 28 14.67 -0.86 -11.11
C PRO A 28 14.87 -2.36 -10.88
N THR A 29 16.12 -2.77 -10.68
CA THR A 29 16.42 -4.11 -10.14
C THR A 29 15.96 -4.21 -8.68
N ALA A 30 15.81 -5.44 -8.17
CA ALA A 30 15.46 -5.64 -6.76
C ALA A 30 16.46 -4.99 -5.79
N GLN A 31 17.76 -5.05 -6.11
CA GLN A 31 18.81 -4.42 -5.29
C GLN A 31 18.72 -2.90 -5.31
N GLU A 32 18.49 -2.29 -6.48
CA GLU A 32 18.27 -0.84 -6.60
C GLU A 32 17.00 -0.42 -5.86
N GLY A 33 15.94 -1.23 -5.91
CA GLY A 33 14.71 -1.02 -5.17
C GLY A 33 14.94 -0.96 -3.66
N MET A 34 15.61 -1.98 -3.11
CA MET A 34 15.97 -2.03 -1.69
C MET A 34 16.86 -0.85 -1.27
N ALA A 35 17.88 -0.53 -2.07
CA ALA A 35 18.78 0.60 -1.78
C ALA A 35 18.03 1.95 -1.85
N GLY A 36 17.07 2.08 -2.76
CA GLY A 36 16.21 3.26 -2.86
C GLY A 36 15.30 3.42 -1.64
N HIS A 37 14.64 2.35 -1.18
CA HIS A 37 13.86 2.37 0.07
C HIS A 37 14.74 2.80 1.25
N GLN A 38 15.92 2.19 1.40
CA GLN A 38 16.85 2.55 2.48
C GLN A 38 17.27 4.03 2.38
N THR A 39 17.55 4.53 1.18
CA THR A 39 17.93 5.94 0.97
C THR A 39 16.81 6.90 1.40
N VAL A 40 15.55 6.57 1.09
CA VAL A 40 14.40 7.40 1.50
C VAL A 40 14.25 7.39 3.03
N VAL A 41 14.36 6.21 3.66
CA VAL A 41 14.30 6.06 5.11
C VAL A 41 15.44 6.83 5.80
N ASP A 42 16.68 6.72 5.30
CA ASP A 42 17.86 7.41 5.87
C ASP A 42 17.74 8.95 5.79
N ARG A 43 16.90 9.47 4.90
CA ARG A 43 16.61 10.90 4.79
C ARG A 43 15.55 11.38 5.76
N ARG A 44 14.81 10.48 6.40
CA ARG A 44 13.83 10.83 7.44
C ARG A 44 14.54 11.11 8.77
N GLY A 45 13.92 11.95 9.59
CA GLY A 45 14.50 12.42 10.85
C GLY A 45 14.37 11.43 12.00
N ASP A 46 14.89 11.84 13.15
CA ASP A 46 14.77 11.08 14.40
C ASP A 46 13.30 10.86 14.77
N GLY A 47 12.94 9.60 15.04
CA GLY A 47 11.57 9.20 15.40
C GLY A 47 10.76 8.59 14.26
N TYR A 48 11.26 8.61 13.02
CA TYR A 48 10.66 7.86 11.92
C TYR A 48 10.73 6.35 12.18
N ILE A 49 9.60 5.67 12.04
CA ILE A 49 9.47 4.23 12.26
C ILE A 49 9.39 3.55 10.91
N ALA A 50 10.54 3.04 10.43
CA ALA A 50 10.59 2.25 9.21
C ALA A 50 10.06 0.82 9.43
N GLU A 51 9.59 0.19 8.36
CA GLU A 51 9.25 -1.25 8.36
C GLU A 51 8.23 -1.61 9.46
N LEU A 52 7.16 -0.81 9.59
CA LEU A 52 6.16 -0.91 10.65
C LEU A 52 5.19 -2.08 10.40
N PRO A 53 5.23 -3.17 11.20
CA PRO A 53 4.26 -4.26 11.05
C PRO A 53 2.86 -3.80 11.47
N LEU A 54 1.88 -4.12 10.64
CA LEU A 54 0.48 -3.79 10.85
C LEU A 54 -0.41 -4.99 10.55
N SER A 55 -1.46 -5.16 11.36
CA SER A 55 -2.46 -6.20 11.15
C SER A 55 -3.82 -5.78 11.64
N GLY A 56 -4.87 -6.27 10.97
CA GLY A 56 -6.26 -6.05 11.37
C GLY A 56 -7.14 -7.22 10.93
N SER A 57 -8.31 -7.31 11.54
CA SER A 57 -9.29 -8.34 11.24
C SER A 57 -10.55 -7.75 10.63
N TYR A 58 -11.04 -8.39 9.57
CA TYR A 58 -12.39 -8.24 9.03
C TYR A 58 -13.11 -9.60 9.20
N PRO A 59 -14.45 -9.68 9.36
CA PRO A 59 -15.15 -10.96 9.47
C PRO A 59 -14.74 -11.95 8.37
N GLY A 60 -14.13 -13.08 8.76
CA GLY A 60 -13.65 -14.10 7.82
C GLY A 60 -12.27 -13.85 7.19
N LEU A 61 -11.60 -12.74 7.51
CA LEU A 61 -10.33 -12.34 6.90
C LEU A 61 -9.37 -11.68 7.90
N LEU A 62 -8.13 -12.16 7.96
CA LEU A 62 -7.03 -11.48 8.64
C LEU A 62 -6.13 -10.83 7.60
N VAL A 63 -5.96 -9.52 7.70
CA VAL A 63 -5.11 -8.72 6.82
C VAL A 63 -3.87 -8.30 7.59
N SER A 64 -2.70 -8.51 7.00
CA SER A 64 -1.44 -8.10 7.64
C SER A 64 -0.41 -7.68 6.61
N GLY A 65 0.56 -6.88 7.03
CA GLY A 65 1.65 -6.45 6.20
C GLY A 65 2.62 -5.57 6.97
N ARG A 66 3.40 -4.81 6.22
CA ARG A 66 4.40 -3.91 6.76
C ARG A 66 4.44 -2.66 5.92
N ALA A 67 4.11 -1.53 6.55
CA ALA A 67 4.21 -0.23 5.92
C ALA A 67 5.69 0.19 5.85
N ASP A 68 6.05 0.93 4.80
CA ASP A 68 7.44 1.31 4.57
C ASP A 68 7.95 2.27 5.66
N GLY A 69 7.09 3.17 6.14
CA GLY A 69 7.29 3.76 7.46
C GLY A 69 6.30 4.85 7.86
N TYR A 70 6.42 5.29 9.11
CA TYR A 70 5.51 6.22 9.77
C TYR A 70 6.29 7.29 10.52
N ASP A 71 5.91 8.55 10.33
CA ASP A 71 6.38 9.68 11.13
C ASP A 71 5.30 10.05 12.17
N PRO A 72 5.54 9.78 13.47
CA PRO A 72 4.57 10.14 14.52
C PRO A 72 4.44 11.64 14.77
N GLN A 73 5.47 12.44 14.45
CA GLN A 73 5.43 13.89 14.67
C GLN A 73 4.49 14.56 13.66
N GLU A 74 4.62 14.16 12.40
CA GLU A 74 3.78 14.66 11.30
C GLU A 74 2.46 13.87 11.16
N ARG A 75 2.30 12.78 11.92
CA ARG A 75 1.22 11.78 11.74
C ARG A 75 1.11 11.34 10.27
N ARG A 76 2.26 11.04 9.65
CA ARG A 76 2.34 10.67 8.23
C ARG A 76 2.76 9.23 8.01
N LEU A 77 1.96 8.47 7.28
CA LEU A 77 2.28 7.10 6.86
C LEU A 77 2.72 7.08 5.39
N GLU A 78 3.86 6.45 5.11
CA GLU A 78 4.47 6.40 3.78
C GLU A 78 4.43 4.99 3.17
N GLU A 79 4.10 4.95 1.87
CA GLU A 79 4.36 3.83 0.97
C GLU A 79 5.38 4.28 -0.09
N ILE A 80 6.56 3.69 -0.07
CA ILE A 80 7.70 4.06 -0.91
C ILE A 80 7.70 3.17 -2.17
N LYS A 81 8.02 3.77 -3.31
CA LYS A 81 8.08 3.11 -4.62
C LYS A 81 9.29 3.61 -5.40
N THR A 82 10.13 2.69 -5.85
CA THR A 82 11.27 3.05 -6.70
C THR A 82 10.92 2.94 -8.18
N HIS A 83 11.38 3.89 -8.99
CA HIS A 83 11.23 3.84 -10.44
C HIS A 83 12.52 4.26 -11.16
N ARG A 84 12.51 4.10 -12.49
CA ARG A 84 13.57 4.58 -13.38
C ARG A 84 12.96 5.39 -14.51
N GLY A 85 13.56 6.54 -14.81
CA GLY A 85 13.08 7.44 -15.84
C GLY A 85 11.91 8.30 -15.36
N ASP A 86 11.22 8.95 -16.29
CA ASP A 86 10.18 9.93 -15.99
C ASP A 86 9.00 9.34 -15.19
N ILE A 87 8.71 9.96 -14.04
CA ILE A 87 7.59 9.63 -13.15
C ILE A 87 6.23 9.69 -13.85
N SER A 88 6.08 10.54 -14.87
CA SER A 88 4.84 10.65 -15.66
C SER A 88 4.47 9.36 -16.39
N ARG A 89 5.46 8.48 -16.61
CA ARG A 89 5.28 7.19 -17.29
C ARG A 89 4.73 6.10 -16.38
N ILE A 90 4.70 6.32 -15.06
CA ILE A 90 4.09 5.35 -14.13
C ILE A 90 2.60 5.24 -14.48
N PRO A 91 2.08 4.06 -14.83
CA PRO A 91 0.70 3.92 -15.25
C PRO A 91 -0.31 4.31 -14.16
N ALA A 92 -1.49 4.77 -14.56
CA ALA A 92 -2.52 5.21 -13.62
C ALA A 92 -2.99 4.08 -12.68
N ASN A 93 -3.15 2.85 -13.20
CA ASN A 93 -3.49 1.67 -12.42
C ASN A 93 -2.44 1.34 -11.35
N HIS A 94 -1.14 1.50 -11.63
CA HIS A 94 -0.09 1.36 -10.61
C HIS A 94 -0.22 2.40 -9.51
N ARG A 95 -0.45 3.67 -9.86
CA ARG A 95 -0.63 4.72 -8.86
C ARG A 95 -1.84 4.42 -7.97
N LEU A 96 -2.95 3.95 -8.55
CA LEU A 96 -4.13 3.52 -7.79
C LEU A 96 -3.81 2.36 -6.85
N LEU A 97 -3.03 1.37 -7.31
CA LEU A 97 -2.59 0.25 -6.47
C LEU A 97 -1.74 0.74 -5.28
N HIS A 98 -0.76 1.62 -5.52
CA HIS A 98 0.08 2.15 -4.43
C HIS A 98 -0.74 2.95 -3.41
N TRP A 99 -1.72 3.73 -3.89
CA TRP A 99 -2.66 4.44 -3.03
C TRP A 99 -3.57 3.47 -2.24
N ALA A 100 -4.01 2.36 -2.84
CA ALA A 100 -4.77 1.35 -2.13
C ALA A 100 -3.96 0.71 -1.00
N GLN A 101 -2.67 0.43 -1.23
CA GLN A 101 -1.77 -0.11 -0.21
C GLN A 101 -1.64 0.84 0.98
N VAL A 102 -1.29 2.11 0.75
CA VAL A 102 -1.11 3.09 1.84
C VAL A 102 -2.42 3.36 2.59
N LYS A 103 -3.58 3.32 1.90
CA LYS A 103 -4.90 3.47 2.55
C LYS A 103 -5.24 2.29 3.45
N VAL A 104 -5.01 1.07 2.99
CA VAL A 104 -5.20 -0.12 3.84
C VAL A 104 -4.27 -0.06 5.06
N TYR A 105 -2.99 0.25 4.87
CA TYR A 105 -2.10 0.44 6.02
C TYR A 105 -2.53 1.59 6.93
N GLY A 106 -3.04 2.69 6.36
CA GLY A 106 -3.58 3.83 7.10
C GLY A 106 -4.70 3.43 8.05
N TRP A 107 -5.67 2.66 7.57
CA TRP A 107 -6.72 2.10 8.44
C TRP A 107 -6.14 1.23 9.56
N LEU A 108 -5.25 0.29 9.23
CA LEU A 108 -4.66 -0.61 10.22
C LEU A 108 -3.91 0.17 11.30
N LEU A 109 -3.24 1.26 10.92
CA LEU A 109 -2.55 2.14 11.87
C LEU A 109 -3.54 2.94 12.73
N CYS A 110 -4.58 3.53 12.13
CA CYS A 110 -5.65 4.21 12.86
C CYS A 110 -6.28 3.31 13.92
N GLN A 111 -6.59 2.06 13.57
CA GLN A 111 -7.13 1.08 14.50
C GLN A 111 -6.13 0.75 15.63
N GLN A 112 -4.85 0.59 15.31
CA GLN A 112 -3.83 0.21 16.29
C GLN A 112 -3.49 1.33 17.28
N LEU A 113 -3.49 2.57 16.82
CA LEU A 113 -3.07 3.75 17.60
C LEU A 113 -4.24 4.65 18.03
N GLU A 114 -5.49 4.25 17.72
CA GLU A 114 -6.71 5.02 18.00
C GLU A 114 -6.66 6.44 17.41
N LEU A 115 -6.12 6.58 16.19
CA LEU A 115 -6.03 7.87 15.49
C LEU A 115 -7.35 8.19 14.77
N GLU A 116 -7.81 9.42 14.88
CA GLU A 116 -9.01 9.91 14.16
C GLU A 116 -8.71 10.29 12.70
N GLU A 117 -7.46 10.65 12.41
CA GLU A 117 -6.98 11.08 11.09
C GLU A 117 -5.45 10.93 10.99
N LEU A 118 -4.94 10.85 9.76
CA LEU A 118 -3.52 10.88 9.45
C LEU A 118 -3.26 11.35 8.01
N GLU A 119 -2.04 11.80 7.74
CA GLU A 119 -1.58 12.05 6.37
C GLU A 119 -1.08 10.73 5.76
N LEU A 120 -1.52 10.42 4.54
CA LEU A 120 -0.98 9.30 3.77
C LEU A 120 -0.14 9.83 2.62
N ALA A 121 1.02 9.22 2.38
CA ALA A 121 1.91 9.61 1.30
C ALA A 121 2.38 8.42 0.48
N VAL A 122 2.32 8.54 -0.84
CA VAL A 122 3.02 7.66 -1.77
C VAL A 122 4.28 8.39 -2.25
N VAL A 123 5.44 7.83 -1.93
CA VAL A 123 6.74 8.43 -2.24
C VAL A 123 7.39 7.69 -3.41
N TYR A 124 7.57 8.39 -4.53
CA TYR A 124 8.29 7.86 -5.69
C TYR A 124 9.74 8.31 -5.66
N PHE A 125 10.66 7.36 -5.65
CA PHE A 125 12.10 7.59 -5.65
C PHE A 125 12.69 7.15 -7.00
N ASP A 126 13.36 8.08 -7.69
CA ASP A 126 14.12 7.76 -8.89
C ASP A 126 15.51 7.23 -8.51
N VAL A 127 15.77 5.96 -8.82
CA VAL A 127 17.04 5.29 -8.47
C VAL A 127 18.26 5.85 -9.22
N MET A 128 18.06 6.67 -10.27
CA MET A 128 19.15 7.27 -11.04
C MET A 128 19.50 8.67 -10.58
N SER A 129 18.49 9.53 -10.42
CA SER A 129 18.70 10.92 -10.00
C SER A 129 18.68 11.09 -8.48
N HIS A 130 18.22 10.06 -7.75
CA HIS A 130 17.96 10.11 -6.30
C HIS A 130 16.93 11.19 -5.89
N ALA A 131 16.10 11.63 -6.84
CA ALA A 131 15.00 12.56 -6.60
C ALA A 131 13.81 11.84 -5.94
N GLU A 132 13.14 12.54 -5.02
CA GLU A 132 11.89 12.10 -4.39
C GLU A 132 10.72 12.95 -4.88
N HIS A 133 9.62 12.28 -5.18
CA HIS A 133 8.33 12.89 -5.48
C HIS A 133 7.28 12.29 -4.55
N ALA A 134 6.84 13.05 -3.56
CA ALA A 134 5.78 12.64 -2.64
C ALA A 134 4.43 13.18 -3.13
N PHE A 135 3.43 12.30 -3.17
CA PHE A 135 2.03 12.69 -3.28
C PHE A 135 1.36 12.34 -1.96
N SER A 136 0.83 13.35 -1.27
CA SER A 136 0.18 13.16 0.01
C SER A 136 -1.22 13.76 0.03
N ASP A 137 -2.05 13.20 0.89
CA ASP A 137 -3.40 13.69 1.18
C ASP A 137 -3.79 13.27 2.61
N HIS A 138 -4.73 14.01 3.20
CA HIS A 138 -5.24 13.73 4.55
C HIS A 138 -6.47 12.84 4.49
N PHE A 139 -6.54 11.88 5.40
CA PHE A 139 -7.68 10.96 5.51
C PHE A 139 -8.10 10.80 6.96
N THR A 140 -9.41 10.73 7.16
CA THR A 140 -10.01 10.34 8.44
C THR A 140 -9.98 8.82 8.59
N ALA A 141 -9.98 8.33 9.83
CA ALA A 141 -10.08 6.92 10.14
C ALA A 141 -11.33 6.27 9.54
N ALA A 142 -12.46 7.00 9.51
CA ALA A 142 -13.72 6.53 8.95
C ALA A 142 -13.62 6.29 7.43
N GLU A 143 -13.03 7.22 6.67
CA GLU A 143 -12.82 7.04 5.23
C GLU A 143 -11.92 5.83 4.92
N LEU A 144 -10.91 5.61 5.76
CA LEU A 144 -9.99 4.48 5.62
C LEU A 144 -10.63 3.16 6.02
N GLU A 145 -11.47 3.15 7.06
CA GLU A 145 -12.27 2.00 7.47
C GLU A 145 -13.22 1.56 6.36
N ASP A 146 -13.98 2.50 5.79
CA ASP A 146 -14.89 2.25 4.67
C ASP A 146 -14.15 1.65 3.47
N PHE A 147 -13.00 2.24 3.11
CA PHE A 147 -12.15 1.72 2.04
C PHE A 147 -11.66 0.30 2.33
N PHE A 148 -11.13 0.06 3.54
CA PHE A 148 -10.64 -1.26 3.96
C PHE A 148 -11.74 -2.33 3.91
N ASN A 149 -12.91 -2.01 4.45
CA ASN A 149 -14.07 -2.90 4.44
C ASN A 149 -14.49 -3.25 3.01
N GLN A 150 -14.52 -2.27 2.11
CA GLN A 150 -14.78 -2.51 0.69
C GLN A 150 -13.75 -3.47 0.06
N GLN A 151 -12.45 -3.26 0.32
CA GLN A 151 -11.41 -4.16 -0.21
C GLN A 151 -11.58 -5.60 0.29
N CYS A 152 -11.88 -5.75 1.58
CA CYS A 152 -12.10 -7.07 2.20
C CYS A 152 -13.33 -7.78 1.62
N GLN A 153 -14.42 -7.05 1.38
CA GLN A 153 -15.64 -7.60 0.78
C GLN A 153 -15.43 -8.08 -0.64
N LEU A 154 -14.74 -7.28 -1.48
CA LEU A 154 -14.38 -7.66 -2.84
C LEU A 154 -13.51 -8.92 -2.86
N PHE A 155 -12.50 -8.98 -1.99
CA PHE A 155 -11.62 -10.14 -1.87
C PHE A 155 -12.36 -11.42 -1.49
N LEU A 156 -13.21 -11.36 -0.46
CA LEU A 156 -13.98 -12.53 -0.01
C LEU A 156 -14.97 -12.99 -1.09
N SER A 157 -15.66 -12.04 -1.73
CA SER A 157 -16.61 -12.36 -2.80
C SER A 157 -15.93 -13.02 -4.00
N GLY A 158 -14.72 -12.57 -4.36
CA GLY A 158 -13.94 -13.19 -5.43
C GLY A 158 -13.35 -14.54 -5.04
N ALA A 159 -12.84 -14.69 -3.81
CA ALA A 159 -12.31 -15.96 -3.31
C ALA A 159 -13.38 -17.08 -3.28
N GLU A 160 -14.62 -16.74 -2.91
CA GLU A 160 -15.75 -17.68 -2.95
C GLU A 160 -16.11 -18.14 -4.38
N GLN A 161 -15.89 -17.30 -5.40
CA GLN A 161 -16.16 -17.64 -6.80
C GLN A 161 -15.09 -18.56 -7.40
N GLU A 162 -13.83 -18.45 -6.95
CA GLU A 162 -12.74 -19.37 -7.36
C GLU A 162 -12.88 -20.76 -6.71
N GLU A 163 -13.51 -20.86 -5.53
CA GLU A 163 -13.81 -22.12 -4.84
C GLU A 163 -15.08 -22.84 -5.35
N ALA A 164 -15.94 -22.15 -6.11
CA ALA A 164 -17.10 -22.77 -6.73
C ALA A 164 -16.64 -23.74 -7.84
N PRO A 165 -16.88 -25.06 -7.74
CA PRO A 165 -16.50 -25.98 -8.80
C PRO A 165 -17.18 -25.54 -10.09
N HIS A 166 -16.39 -25.36 -11.15
CA HIS A 166 -16.90 -25.33 -12.51
C HIS A 166 -17.70 -26.62 -12.73
N GLN A 167 -19.02 -26.57 -12.52
CA GLN A 167 -19.93 -27.61 -12.96
C GLN A 167 -20.01 -27.50 -14.48
N ALA A 168 -19.18 -28.28 -15.14
CA ALA A 168 -19.30 -28.65 -16.54
C ALA A 168 -19.71 -30.13 -16.63
#